data_AF-A0A953JPX8-F1
#
_entry.id   AF-A0A953JPX8-F1
#
_cell.length_a   1.000
_cell.length_b   1.000
_cell.length_c   1.000
_cell.angle_alpha   90.00
_cell.angle_beta   90.00
_cell.angle_gamma   90.00
#
_symmetry.space_group_name_H-M   'P 1'
#
loop_
_entity.id
_entity.type
_entity.pdbx_description
1 polymer ?
#
loop_
_entity_poly.entity_id
_entity_poly.type
_entity_poly.pdbx_seq_one_letter_code
_entity_poly.pdbx_strand_id
1 'polypeptide(L)'
;MIYIFAALLVFANHSCSSQKTIPNSDTNQEMPSEVILEVVTESKYMVYPPGSVINIRLFSSGRAEYDYYPEQTSGVPFKLERREVELDKNELDRVKTLISELGETVLKSEYSPTVPILDASIVTKVIFSKKKETEIVVLKENHSNLILEKKKGIYPQPLLNLLLFVQDFDQKVLVAG
;
A
#
# COMPACT_ATOMS: atom_id res chain seq x y z
N MET A 1 61.55 -41.99 34.35
CA MET A 1 61.46 -41.21 35.60
C MET A 1 60.82 -39.87 35.26
N ILE A 2 59.95 -39.37 36.14
CA ILE A 2 59.09 -38.17 36.07
C ILE A 2 57.67 -38.45 35.57
N TYR A 3 56.77 -38.13 36.49
CA TYR A 3 55.32 -38.26 36.56
C TYR A 3 54.62 -37.05 35.90
N ILE A 4 53.26 -37.09 35.96
CA ILE A 4 52.35 -35.95 36.21
C ILE A 4 51.86 -35.20 34.95
N PHE A 5 50.60 -34.78 34.75
CA PHE A 5 49.39 -34.71 35.58
C PHE A 5 48.13 -34.87 34.69
N ALA A 6 47.06 -35.31 35.34
CA ALA A 6 45.71 -35.47 34.81
C ALA A 6 44.90 -34.15 34.74
N ALA A 7 43.81 -34.25 33.97
CA ALA A 7 42.43 -33.91 34.37
C ALA A 7 41.75 -32.67 33.74
N LEU A 8 40.42 -32.86 33.64
CA LEU A 8 39.30 -31.96 33.34
C LEU A 8 38.99 -31.63 31.88
N LEU A 9 37.85 -32.14 31.39
CA LEU A 9 36.64 -31.30 31.41
C LEU A 9 35.35 -32.13 31.30
N VAL A 10 34.39 -31.66 32.08
CA VAL A 10 33.03 -32.12 32.34
C VAL A 10 32.11 -31.62 31.21
N PHE A 11 31.03 -32.33 30.89
CA PHE A 11 29.64 -31.82 30.95
C PHE A 11 28.65 -32.69 30.16
N ALA A 12 27.69 -33.17 30.94
CA ALA A 12 26.36 -33.67 30.62
C ALA A 12 25.77 -33.20 29.29
N ASN A 13 25.08 -34.11 28.60
CA ASN A 13 23.88 -33.74 27.86
C ASN A 13 22.70 -34.64 28.23
N HIS A 14 21.60 -33.94 28.45
CA HIS A 14 20.35 -34.33 29.05
C HIS A 14 19.50 -35.27 28.18
N SER A 15 18.72 -36.08 28.90
CA SER A 15 17.34 -36.53 28.64
C SER A 15 16.86 -36.62 27.18
N CYS A 16 16.80 -37.87 26.74
CA CYS A 16 15.81 -38.39 25.82
C CYS A 16 14.42 -38.37 26.49
N SER A 17 13.37 -37.85 25.84
CA SER A 17 12.05 -38.52 25.78
C SER A 17 11.01 -37.69 25.02
N SER A 18 10.31 -38.39 24.11
CA SER A 18 8.99 -38.10 23.52
C SER A 18 8.91 -37.09 22.38
N GLN A 19 9.30 -37.55 21.20
CA GLN A 19 8.66 -37.15 19.94
C GLN A 19 7.25 -37.72 19.89
N LYS A 20 6.25 -36.85 20.05
CA LYS A 20 4.86 -37.11 19.65
C LYS A 20 4.71 -36.60 18.22
N THR A 21 4.69 -37.52 17.26
CA THR A 21 4.47 -37.25 15.84
C THR A 21 3.06 -36.70 15.66
N ILE A 22 2.94 -35.41 15.36
CA ILE A 22 1.70 -34.79 14.86
C ILE A 22 1.80 -34.84 13.33
N PRO A 23 0.79 -35.33 12.60
CA PRO A 23 0.87 -35.49 11.16
C PRO A 23 0.98 -34.12 10.48
N ASN A 24 1.91 -34.03 9.53
CA ASN A 24 2.03 -32.94 8.56
C ASN A 24 0.65 -32.65 7.95
N SER A 25 0.00 -31.58 8.39
CA SER A 25 -0.93 -30.87 7.52
C SER A 25 -0.07 -29.97 6.66
N ASP A 26 0.07 -30.34 5.38
CA ASP A 26 0.50 -29.48 4.30
C ASP A 26 -0.42 -28.25 4.26
N THR A 27 -0.13 -27.30 5.14
CA THR A 27 -0.65 -25.96 5.03
C THR A 27 0.27 -25.32 4.01
N ASN A 28 -0.16 -25.30 2.74
CA ASN A 28 0.39 -24.37 1.76
C ASN A 28 0.38 -22.99 2.42
N GLN A 29 1.53 -22.58 2.96
CA GLN A 29 1.74 -21.22 3.41
C GLN A 29 1.77 -20.39 2.13
N GLU A 30 0.60 -19.90 1.73
CA GLU A 30 0.48 -18.81 0.77
C GLU A 30 1.46 -17.73 1.22
N MET A 31 2.52 -17.53 0.44
CA MET A 31 3.48 -16.47 0.73
C MET A 31 2.69 -15.15 0.79
N PRO A 32 2.92 -14.30 1.80
CA PRO A 32 2.21 -13.04 1.90
C PRO A 32 2.43 -12.25 0.61
N SER A 33 1.35 -11.97 -0.11
CA SER A 33 1.41 -11.24 -1.37
C SER A 33 1.98 -9.83 -1.09
N GLU A 34 3.05 -9.49 -1.79
CA GLU A 34 3.74 -8.20 -1.66
C GLU A 34 2.84 -7.04 -2.10
N VAL A 35 2.84 -5.91 -1.36
CA VAL A 35 2.18 -4.67 -1.80
C VAL A 35 3.02 -4.02 -2.90
N ILE A 36 2.41 -3.82 -4.07
CA ILE A 36 3.10 -3.22 -5.24
C ILE A 36 2.74 -1.74 -5.43
N LEU A 37 1.58 -1.32 -4.93
CA LEU A 37 1.09 0.06 -4.99
C LEU A 37 0.19 0.34 -3.80
N GLU A 38 0.37 1.49 -3.18
CA GLU A 38 -0.53 2.03 -2.17
C GLU A 38 -0.70 3.53 -2.40
N VAL A 39 -1.95 3.97 -2.57
CA VAL A 39 -2.30 5.38 -2.72
C VAL A 39 -3.21 5.78 -1.56
N VAL A 40 -2.74 6.76 -0.80
CA VAL A 40 -3.39 7.21 0.42
C VAL A 40 -3.64 8.70 0.34
N THR A 41 -4.85 9.13 0.66
CA THR A 41 -5.22 10.53 0.71
C THR A 41 -5.53 10.94 2.14
N GLU A 42 -4.85 11.98 2.61
CA GLU A 42 -5.06 12.59 3.92
C GLU A 42 -5.71 13.97 3.75
N SER A 43 -6.80 14.21 4.47
CA SER A 43 -7.44 15.52 4.52
C SER A 43 -7.64 15.98 5.95
N LYS A 44 -7.47 17.28 6.16
CA LYS A 44 -7.63 17.92 7.48
C LYS A 44 -8.98 18.62 7.66
N TYR A 45 -9.83 18.74 6.62
CA TYR A 45 -10.98 19.67 6.64
C TYR A 45 -12.25 19.19 5.91
N MET A 46 -13.36 19.88 6.24
CA MET A 46 -14.81 19.57 6.18
C MET A 46 -15.43 18.75 5.04
N VAL A 47 -14.77 18.55 3.90
CA VAL A 47 -15.41 17.82 2.78
C VAL A 47 -15.03 16.34 2.76
N TYR A 48 -13.91 15.98 3.38
CA TYR A 48 -13.60 14.61 3.79
C TYR A 48 -13.61 14.55 5.32
N PRO A 49 -14.16 13.49 5.94
CA PRO A 49 -13.96 13.29 7.35
C PRO A 49 -12.45 13.29 7.63
N PRO A 50 -12.02 14.00 8.69
CA PRO A 50 -10.61 14.18 8.97
C PRO A 50 -9.96 12.81 9.15
N GLY A 51 -8.82 12.60 8.50
CA GLY A 51 -8.11 11.33 8.56
C GLY A 51 -7.43 10.94 7.27
N SER A 52 -6.93 9.71 7.27
CA SER A 52 -6.23 9.08 6.16
C SER A 52 -7.14 8.03 5.54
N VAL A 53 -7.22 8.06 4.20
CA VAL A 53 -8.06 7.19 3.38
C VAL A 53 -7.16 6.39 2.45
N ILE A 54 -7.34 5.08 2.39
CA ILE A 54 -6.73 4.27 1.36
C ILE A 54 -7.62 4.33 0.12
N ASN A 55 -7.15 5.02 -0.94
CA ASN A 55 -7.79 4.98 -2.25
C ASN A 55 -7.63 3.58 -2.84
N ILE A 56 -6.40 3.07 -2.86
CA ILE A 56 -6.11 1.70 -3.25
C ILE A 56 -4.84 1.21 -2.56
N ARG A 57 -4.84 -0.05 -2.12
CA ARG A 57 -3.65 -0.82 -1.79
C ARG A 57 -3.69 -2.11 -2.59
N LEU A 58 -2.84 -2.21 -3.61
CA LEU A 58 -2.78 -3.31 -4.55
C LEU A 58 -1.64 -4.28 -4.19
N PHE A 59 -1.99 -5.55 -4.12
CA PHE A 59 -1.07 -6.65 -3.88
C PHE A 59 -0.62 -7.30 -5.20
N SER A 60 0.55 -7.93 -5.20
CA SER A 60 1.15 -8.58 -6.37
C SER A 60 0.30 -9.69 -6.98
N SER A 61 -0.60 -10.26 -6.17
CA SER A 61 -1.61 -11.26 -6.51
C SER A 61 -2.78 -10.72 -7.33
N GLY A 62 -3.04 -9.40 -7.33
CA GLY A 62 -4.22 -8.79 -7.95
C GLY A 62 -5.31 -8.43 -6.94
N ARG A 63 -5.24 -8.92 -5.70
CA ARG A 63 -6.08 -8.44 -4.60
C ARG A 63 -5.81 -6.95 -4.37
N ALA A 64 -6.87 -6.17 -4.12
CA ALA A 64 -6.81 -4.76 -3.79
C ALA A 64 -7.70 -4.43 -2.59
N GLU A 65 -7.21 -3.56 -1.72
CA GLU A 65 -7.90 -3.03 -0.54
C GLU A 65 -8.22 -1.54 -0.75
N TYR A 66 -9.39 -1.08 -0.31
CA TYR A 66 -9.76 0.34 -0.36
C TYR A 66 -10.72 0.72 0.79
N ASP A 67 -10.71 2.00 1.18
CA ASP A 67 -11.64 2.53 2.19
C ASP A 67 -12.92 3.05 1.53
N TYR A 68 -14.04 2.43 1.86
CA TYR A 68 -15.36 2.81 1.41
C TYR A 68 -16.03 3.79 2.37
N TYR A 69 -16.71 4.77 1.77
CA TYR A 69 -17.50 5.80 2.43
C TYR A 69 -18.98 5.41 2.40
N PRO A 70 -19.53 4.83 3.47
CA PRO A 70 -20.96 4.54 3.51
C PRO A 70 -21.77 5.83 3.54
N GLU A 71 -22.96 5.79 2.93
CA GLU A 71 -23.92 6.88 3.07
C GLU A 71 -24.19 7.16 4.56
N GLN A 72 -24.10 8.44 4.93
CA GLN A 72 -24.23 8.83 6.32
C GLN A 72 -25.68 8.62 6.79
N THR A 73 -25.90 7.57 7.57
CA THR A 73 -27.19 7.31 8.20
C THR A 73 -27.31 8.11 9.49
N SER A 74 -28.39 8.89 9.63
CA SER A 74 -28.65 9.68 10.84
C SER A 74 -28.63 8.79 12.10
N GLY A 75 -27.86 9.19 13.11
CA GLY A 75 -27.75 8.47 14.39
C GLY A 75 -26.71 7.34 14.44
N VAL A 76 -26.01 7.05 13.33
CA VAL A 76 -24.90 6.08 13.31
C VAL A 76 -23.56 6.82 13.27
N PRO A 77 -22.60 6.52 14.16
CA PRO A 77 -21.26 7.08 14.07
C PRO A 77 -20.62 6.73 12.72
N PHE A 78 -20.04 7.74 12.06
CA PHE A 78 -19.32 7.51 10.82
C PHE A 78 -18.12 6.59 11.06
N LYS A 79 -17.98 5.57 10.21
CA LYS A 79 -16.84 4.65 10.21
C LYS A 79 -16.50 4.28 8.77
N LEU A 80 -15.22 4.40 8.42
CA LEU A 80 -14.70 3.90 7.15
C LEU A 80 -14.72 2.37 7.16
N GLU A 81 -15.20 1.79 6.05
CA GLU A 81 -15.21 0.36 5.84
C GLU A 81 -14.08 -0.04 4.91
N ARG A 82 -13.18 -0.92 5.37
CA ARG A 82 -12.18 -1.53 4.48
C ARG A 82 -12.87 -2.58 3.63
N ARG A 83 -12.81 -2.43 2.30
CA ARG A 83 -13.31 -3.40 1.34
C ARG A 83 -12.17 -3.99 0.52
N GLU A 84 -12.43 -5.16 -0.04
CA GLU A 84 -11.49 -5.89 -0.90
C GLU A 84 -12.15 -6.18 -2.25
N VAL A 85 -11.33 -6.13 -3.29
CA VAL A 85 -11.70 -6.51 -4.66
C VAL A 85 -10.51 -7.20 -5.31
N GLU A 86 -10.75 -8.00 -6.34
CA GLU A 86 -9.71 -8.61 -7.14
C GLU A 86 -9.70 -7.96 -8.52
N LEU A 87 -8.54 -7.44 -8.93
CA LEU A 87 -8.35 -6.94 -10.28
C LEU A 87 -8.27 -8.11 -11.24
N ASP A 88 -8.88 -7.95 -12.42
CA ASP A 88 -8.66 -8.94 -13.47
C ASP A 88 -7.19 -8.90 -13.95
N LYS A 89 -6.78 -9.95 -14.67
CA LYS A 89 -5.41 -10.09 -15.15
C LYS A 89 -4.97 -8.90 -16.02
N ASN A 90 -5.85 -8.38 -16.87
CA ASN A 90 -5.52 -7.29 -17.78
C ASN A 90 -5.33 -5.98 -17.01
N GLU A 91 -6.18 -5.72 -16.00
CA GLU A 91 -6.04 -4.57 -15.10
C GLU A 91 -4.77 -4.66 -14.28
N LEU A 92 -4.46 -5.83 -13.71
CA LEU A 92 -3.23 -6.05 -12.94
C LEU A 92 -1.98 -5.84 -13.81
N ASP A 93 -1.95 -6.41 -15.02
CA ASP A 93 -0.83 -6.25 -15.95
C ASP A 93 -0.66 -4.77 -16.35
N ARG A 94 -1.77 -4.06 -16.60
CA ARG A 94 -1.76 -2.62 -16.88
C ARG A 94 -1.14 -1.81 -15.73
N VAL A 95 -1.51 -2.09 -14.48
CA VAL A 95 -0.95 -1.37 -13.32
C VAL A 95 0.53 -1.68 -13.14
N LYS A 96 0.94 -2.93 -13.32
CA LYS A 96 2.36 -3.32 -13.27
C LYS A 96 3.18 -2.57 -14.33
N THR A 97 2.66 -2.40 -15.54
CA THR A 97 3.30 -1.57 -16.59
C THR A 97 3.41 -0.12 -16.13
N LEU A 98 2.34 0.48 -15.60
CA LEU A 98 2.37 1.87 -15.11
C LEU A 98 3.40 2.07 -13.98
N ILE A 99 3.50 1.14 -13.04
CA ILE A 99 4.50 1.17 -11.96
C ILE A 99 5.92 1.06 -12.53
N SER A 100 6.14 0.20 -13.53
CA SER A 100 7.43 0.06 -14.19
C SER A 100 7.84 1.34 -14.91
N GLU A 101 6.95 1.93 -15.71
CA GLU A 101 7.18 3.21 -16.41
C GLU A 101 7.44 4.35 -15.41
N LEU A 102 6.69 4.37 -14.30
CA LEU A 102 6.87 5.33 -13.23
C LEU A 102 8.26 5.20 -12.60
N GLY A 103 8.70 3.96 -12.35
CA GLY A 103 10.04 3.68 -11.82
C GLY A 103 11.18 4.07 -12.76
N GLU A 104 10.95 4.15 -14.06
CA GLU A 104 11.96 4.64 -15.03
C GLU A 104 12.00 6.17 -15.13
N THR A 105 11.01 6.84 -14.54
CA THR A 105 10.88 8.30 -14.58
C THR A 105 11.61 8.97 -13.42
N VAL A 106 12.21 10.14 -13.67
CA VAL A 106 12.75 10.98 -12.60
C VAL A 106 11.60 11.70 -11.90
N LEU A 107 11.29 11.28 -10.68
CA LEU A 107 10.23 11.85 -9.86
C LEU A 107 10.78 12.84 -8.83
N LYS A 108 9.96 13.83 -8.49
CA LYS A 108 10.17 14.60 -7.27
C LYS A 108 9.61 13.81 -6.10
N SER A 109 10.28 13.88 -4.95
CA SER A 109 9.72 13.36 -3.70
C SER A 109 8.44 14.08 -3.29
N GLU A 110 8.30 15.35 -3.67
CA GLU A 110 7.13 16.18 -3.39
C GLU A 110 6.76 17.08 -4.57
N TYR A 111 5.46 17.16 -4.87
CA TYR A 111 4.86 18.12 -5.79
C TYR A 111 4.03 19.13 -5.00
N SER A 112 4.44 20.40 -5.07
CA SER A 112 3.75 21.51 -4.41
C SER A 112 2.41 21.84 -5.08
N PRO A 113 1.47 22.44 -4.33
CA PRO A 113 0.21 22.91 -4.89
C PRO A 113 0.45 23.92 -6.00
N THR A 114 -0.36 23.84 -7.06
CA THR A 114 -0.30 24.78 -8.19
C THR A 114 -0.94 26.13 -7.88
N VAL A 115 -1.73 26.19 -6.81
CA VAL A 115 -2.40 27.39 -6.30
C VAL A 115 -2.24 27.46 -4.78
N PRO A 116 -2.22 28.65 -4.17
CA PRO A 116 -2.08 28.79 -2.72
C PRO A 116 -3.17 28.05 -1.95
N ILE A 117 -2.79 27.36 -0.86
CA ILE A 117 -3.74 26.71 0.04
C ILE A 117 -4.33 27.76 0.98
N LEU A 118 -5.63 28.01 0.85
CA LEU A 118 -6.33 29.01 1.68
C LEU A 118 -6.99 28.35 2.89
N ASP A 119 -7.73 27.26 2.68
CA ASP A 119 -8.58 26.68 3.73
C ASP A 119 -8.32 25.19 3.97
N ALA A 120 -8.24 24.39 2.90
CA ALA A 120 -8.16 22.94 2.98
C ALA A 120 -7.08 22.36 2.07
N SER A 121 -6.08 21.74 2.70
CA SER A 121 -5.09 20.92 2.00
C SER A 121 -5.51 19.46 1.94
N ILE A 122 -5.27 18.87 0.78
CA ILE A 122 -5.26 17.42 0.58
C ILE A 122 -3.81 17.00 0.35
N VAL A 123 -3.40 15.92 1.00
CA VAL A 123 -2.11 15.30 0.78
C VAL A 123 -2.33 13.89 0.28
N THR A 124 -1.93 13.61 -0.96
CA THR A 124 -1.95 12.26 -1.52
C THR A 124 -0.53 11.71 -1.52
N LYS A 125 -0.35 10.52 -0.97
CA LYS A 125 0.91 9.76 -0.99
C LYS A 125 0.76 8.61 -1.97
N VAL A 126 1.63 8.55 -2.97
CA VAL A 126 1.75 7.43 -3.90
C VAL A 126 2.98 6.64 -3.49
N ILE A 127 2.76 5.42 -3.03
CA ILE A 127 3.77 4.51 -2.52
C ILE A 127 3.82 3.32 -3.48
N PHE A 128 4.98 3.03 -4.06
CA PHE A 128 5.09 1.92 -5.02
C PHE A 128 6.45 1.23 -4.91
N SER A 129 6.48 -0.05 -5.28
CA SER A 129 7.68 -0.87 -5.21
C SER A 129 8.38 -0.90 -6.57
N LYS A 130 9.67 -0.53 -6.58
CA LYS A 130 10.55 -0.53 -7.75
C LYS A 130 11.83 -1.29 -7.42
N LYS A 131 12.11 -2.37 -8.14
CA LYS A 131 13.35 -3.17 -7.99
C LYS A 131 13.65 -3.55 -6.52
N LYS A 132 12.62 -3.86 -5.73
CA LYS A 132 12.66 -4.17 -4.28
C LYS A 132 12.92 -2.97 -3.35
N GLU A 133 12.89 -1.76 -3.87
CA GLU A 133 12.90 -0.52 -3.08
C GLU A 133 11.50 0.11 -3.10
N THR A 134 11.09 0.69 -1.99
CA THR A 134 9.83 1.45 -1.91
C THR A 134 10.12 2.91 -2.23
N GLU A 135 9.45 3.45 -3.25
CA GLU A 135 9.44 4.88 -3.53
C GLU A 135 8.16 5.52 -3.00
N ILE A 136 8.27 6.77 -2.56
CA ILE A 136 7.15 7.56 -2.05
C ILE A 136 7.15 8.92 -2.75
N VAL A 137 6.02 9.25 -3.37
CA VAL A 137 5.76 10.56 -3.97
C VAL A 137 4.62 11.23 -3.22
N VAL A 138 4.84 12.46 -2.77
CA VAL A 138 3.85 13.26 -2.05
C VAL A 138 3.27 14.33 -2.98
N LEU A 139 1.96 14.38 -3.10
CA LEU A 139 1.20 15.35 -3.87
C LEU A 139 0.42 16.23 -2.89
N LYS A 140 0.71 17.52 -2.87
CA LYS A 140 -0.02 18.49 -2.06
C LYS A 140 -0.96 19.28 -2.95
N GLU A 141 -2.24 19.27 -2.62
CA GLU A 141 -3.27 19.90 -3.44
C GLU A 141 -4.28 20.68 -2.60
N ASN A 142 -4.98 21.57 -3.28
CA ASN A 142 -6.19 22.18 -2.73
C ASN A 142 -7.39 21.28 -2.98
N HIS A 143 -8.31 21.24 -2.02
CA HIS A 143 -9.51 20.41 -2.07
C HIS A 143 -10.32 20.52 -3.39
N SER A 144 -10.35 21.71 -4.00
CA SER A 144 -11.07 22.02 -5.23
C SER A 144 -10.32 21.71 -6.54
N ASN A 145 -9.09 21.18 -6.50
CA ASN A 145 -8.20 21.04 -7.68
C ASN A 145 -7.73 19.62 -8.00
N LEU A 146 -8.41 18.59 -7.50
CA LEU A 146 -8.20 17.18 -7.89
C LEU A 146 -8.68 16.87 -9.33
N ILE A 147 -8.69 17.86 -10.23
CA ILE A 147 -8.96 17.62 -11.66
C ILE A 147 -7.63 17.21 -12.29
N LEU A 148 -7.34 15.91 -12.28
CA LEU A 148 -6.08 15.34 -12.80
C LEU A 148 -5.78 15.77 -14.25
N GLU A 149 -6.80 15.95 -15.07
CA GLU A 149 -6.66 16.43 -16.46
C GLU A 149 -5.97 17.80 -16.57
N LYS A 150 -6.14 18.67 -15.56
CA LYS A 150 -5.51 20.00 -15.49
C LYS A 150 -4.05 19.94 -14.99
N LYS A 151 -3.54 18.76 -14.63
CA LYS A 151 -2.18 18.55 -14.10
C LYS A 151 -1.16 18.16 -15.16
N LYS A 152 -1.57 18.16 -16.44
CA LYS A 152 -0.64 18.02 -17.58
C LYS A 152 0.45 19.09 -17.51
N GLY A 153 1.71 18.67 -17.59
CA GLY A 153 2.89 19.54 -17.49
C GLY A 153 3.34 19.86 -16.05
N ILE A 154 2.58 19.46 -15.03
CA ILE A 154 2.99 19.56 -13.62
C ILE A 154 3.52 18.21 -13.14
N TYR A 155 2.77 17.14 -13.40
CA TYR A 155 3.19 15.78 -13.12
C TYR A 155 3.79 15.14 -14.38
N PRO A 156 4.84 14.31 -14.24
CA PRO A 156 5.29 13.45 -15.33
C PRO A 156 4.16 12.54 -15.80
N GLN A 157 4.13 12.24 -17.09
CA GLN A 157 3.02 11.50 -17.70
C GLN A 157 2.77 10.13 -17.05
N PRO A 158 3.78 9.31 -16.68
CA PRO A 158 3.52 8.03 -16.01
C PRO A 158 2.84 8.17 -14.65
N LEU A 159 3.21 9.19 -13.87
CA LEU A 159 2.55 9.49 -12.60
C LEU A 159 1.10 9.91 -12.83
N LEU A 160 0.85 10.77 -13.82
CA LEU A 160 -0.50 11.19 -14.17
C LEU A 160 -1.37 10.01 -14.62
N ASN A 161 -0.82 9.11 -15.45
CA ASN A 161 -1.53 7.90 -15.90
C ASN A 161 -1.89 6.97 -14.74
N LEU A 162 -0.98 6.80 -13.78
CA LEU A 162 -1.24 6.01 -12.58
C LEU A 162 -2.35 6.63 -11.72
N LEU A 163 -2.30 7.95 -11.50
CA LEU A 163 -3.35 8.65 -10.74
C LEU A 163 -4.71 8.58 -11.42
N LEU A 164 -4.76 8.67 -12.76
CA LEU A 164 -5.99 8.48 -13.53
C LEU A 164 -6.54 7.07 -13.39
N PHE A 165 -5.67 6.05 -13.39
CA PHE A 165 -6.09 4.67 -13.11
C PHE A 165 -6.75 4.55 -11.72
N VAL A 166 -6.16 5.18 -10.68
CA VAL A 166 -6.73 5.16 -9.32
C VAL A 166 -8.09 5.87 -9.30
N GLN A 167 -8.22 7.00 -9.99
CA GLN A 167 -9.49 7.70 -10.11
C GLN A 167 -10.57 6.84 -10.80
N ASP A 168 -10.21 6.14 -11.87
CA ASP A 168 -11.11 5.21 -12.57
C ASP A 168 -11.50 4.03 -11.66
N PHE A 169 -10.56 3.51 -10.88
CA PHE A 169 -10.81 2.44 -9.90
C PHE A 169 -11.81 2.90 -8.83
N ASP A 170 -11.56 4.07 -8.21
CA ASP A 170 -12.45 4.66 -7.21
C ASP A 170 -13.87 4.81 -7.76
N GLN A 171 -14.03 5.28 -9.01
CA GLN A 171 -15.34 5.39 -9.66
C GLN A 171 -16.02 4.04 -9.86
N LYS A 172 -15.30 3.01 -10.31
CA LYS A 172 -15.86 1.67 -10.50
C LYS A 172 -16.37 1.07 -9.19
N VAL A 173 -15.58 1.17 -8.12
CA VAL A 173 -15.94 0.57 -6.82
C VAL A 173 -17.03 1.34 -6.08
N LEU A 174 -17.18 2.65 -6.36
CA LEU A 174 -18.29 3.45 -5.85
C LEU A 174 -19.62 3.14 -6.54
N VAL A 175 -19.61 2.79 -7.83
CA VAL A 175 -20.85 2.47 -8.58
C VAL A 175 -21.31 1.03 -8.33
N ALA A 176 -20.40 0.13 -7.94
CA ALA A 176 -20.70 -1.29 -7.74
C ALA A 176 -21.18 -1.65 -6.32
N GLY A 177 -21.09 -0.73 -5.35
CA GLY A 177 -21.42 -0.94 -3.94
C GLY A 177 -22.70 -0.27 -3.50
#